data_AF-A0A944EPU0-F1
#
_entry.id   AF-A0A944EPU0-F1
#
_cell.length_a   1.000
_cell.length_b   1.000
_cell.length_c   1.000
_cell.angle_alpha   90.00
_cell.angle_beta   90.00
_cell.angle_gamma   90.00
#
_symmetry.space_group_name_H-M   'P 1'
#
loop_
_entity.id
_entity.type
_entity.pdbx_description
1 polymer ?
#
loop_
_entity_poly.entity_id
_entity_poly.type
_entity_poly.pdbx_seq_one_letter_code
_entity_poly.pdbx_strand_id
1 'polypeptide(L)'
;MTVSLILNDRPIPRSQVGALPNLPPSVAIVYPVEGAPWEVETVRTRSQRWFGKNRACYAVDLSDHRRSAKLTETPLTCQDGGHRFEAKIDVGFRVHDPVRLVRGNVQDALSVIYGCLTHRMRLYAAEFPITEALAAQTRMNGAFAQDMQLTEGITIYHCTIQLEPDAASREFIRRLRQAEREDALGLHSNKAAVGQAWHTESIKDIEHQARIAREEQERKVLAAVQLDFESLVREHLTKHPNDTQEAMGLLLRLEESRAGQVEIQEQRHVEMVKYLIDKGVVRDVDLPGVRNGVLGAGVAGVLSPSGQASAPGPAPAIGPGRHAAGAHGHLAGTQGGGAPSAIPQSRSAPVRTWGDAGAQPATPAAGAPATGLVPVYVVLDASAAAAGCATELANALRSLQTLLANSPDVAAAVRLSVLSYADTAEVLLPLTEVTWQTGIPDLRGGPGCRYAPAFRRLLDLVPLETERLKQQVARVLRPVVFLLAVGEAEDAPQWGDVRAELMRHKYHPHLVACGIGEVRGHTVERLASRPELGVVALPGADLAQSAVQFSVLLQNTVLHLGRSALAGGMELRLDCPQGLTPVKNVQ
;
A
#
# COMPACT_ATOMS: atom_id res chain seq x y z
N MET A 1 20.87 -13.49 -50.60
CA MET A 1 22.12 -12.82 -51.02
C MET A 1 23.25 -13.76 -50.68
N THR A 2 24.08 -14.14 -51.65
CA THR A 2 25.23 -15.02 -51.43
C THR A 2 26.46 -14.17 -51.13
N VAL A 3 27.35 -14.65 -50.26
CA VAL A 3 28.67 -14.01 -50.03
C VAL A 3 29.73 -15.06 -50.31
N SER A 4 30.35 -14.91 -51.47
CA SER A 4 31.50 -15.72 -51.87
C SER A 4 32.77 -15.19 -51.22
N LEU A 5 33.34 -16.01 -50.33
CA LEU A 5 34.60 -15.72 -49.63
C LEU A 5 35.82 -16.18 -50.44
N ILE A 6 35.62 -17.10 -51.38
CA ILE A 6 36.63 -17.49 -52.37
C ILE A 6 36.40 -16.61 -53.60
N LEU A 7 37.39 -15.76 -53.91
CA LEU A 7 37.29 -14.79 -55.00
C LEU A 7 37.47 -15.42 -56.40
N ASN A 8 37.92 -16.68 -56.44
CA ASN A 8 38.23 -17.42 -57.68
C ASN A 8 37.56 -18.80 -57.68
N ASP A 9 36.73 -19.08 -58.67
CA ASP A 9 36.10 -20.40 -58.85
C ASP A 9 37.08 -21.50 -59.30
N ARG A 10 38.25 -21.11 -59.81
CA ARG A 10 39.31 -22.01 -60.31
C ARG A 10 40.67 -21.54 -59.81
N PRO A 11 41.65 -22.45 -59.65
CA PRO A 11 42.99 -22.07 -59.19
C PRO A 11 43.66 -21.21 -60.29
N ILE A 12 43.98 -19.97 -59.95
CA ILE A 12 44.62 -19.03 -60.89
C ILE A 12 46.11 -18.91 -60.60
N PRO A 13 46.96 -18.62 -61.60
CA PRO A 13 48.35 -18.30 -61.36
C PRO A 13 48.47 -17.02 -60.50
N ARG A 14 49.44 -17.00 -59.56
CA ARG A 14 49.71 -15.88 -58.64
C ARG A 14 49.81 -14.52 -59.34
N SER A 15 50.32 -14.48 -60.57
CA SER A 15 50.44 -13.26 -61.39
C SER A 15 49.09 -12.63 -61.77
N GLN A 16 48.01 -13.41 -61.82
CA GLN A 16 46.68 -12.96 -62.23
C GLN A 16 45.78 -12.54 -61.05
N VAL A 17 46.22 -12.74 -59.81
CA VAL A 17 45.47 -12.35 -58.59
C VAL A 17 45.21 -10.84 -58.54
N GLY A 18 46.13 -10.01 -59.08
CA GLY A 18 45.96 -8.56 -59.13
C GLY A 18 44.92 -8.07 -60.15
N ALA A 19 44.49 -8.94 -61.08
CA ALA A 19 43.51 -8.64 -62.11
C ALA A 19 42.07 -8.98 -61.68
N LEU A 20 41.89 -9.51 -60.46
CA LEU A 20 40.56 -9.83 -59.95
C LEU A 20 39.75 -8.55 -59.68
N PRO A 21 38.47 -8.50 -60.10
CA PRO A 21 37.61 -7.38 -59.79
C PRO A 21 37.36 -7.30 -58.28
N ASN A 22 37.46 -6.09 -57.72
CA ASN A 22 37.13 -5.78 -56.32
C ASN A 22 37.92 -6.56 -55.25
N LEU A 23 39.26 -6.51 -55.32
CA LEU A 23 40.09 -7.06 -54.23
C LEU A 23 39.86 -6.28 -52.91
N PRO A 24 39.48 -6.97 -51.82
CA PRO A 24 39.32 -6.38 -50.51
C PRO A 24 40.67 -6.03 -49.86
N PRO A 25 40.69 -5.20 -48.80
CA PRO A 25 41.92 -4.72 -48.18
C PRO A 25 42.74 -5.83 -47.48
N SER A 26 42.12 -6.93 -47.07
CA SER A 26 42.77 -8.08 -46.43
C SER A 26 42.48 -9.37 -47.20
N VAL A 27 43.48 -9.87 -47.94
CA VAL A 27 43.38 -11.09 -48.76
C VAL A 27 44.45 -12.10 -48.33
N ALA A 28 44.03 -13.34 -48.11
CA ALA A 28 44.93 -14.48 -47.99
C ALA A 28 45.04 -15.19 -49.34
N ILE A 29 46.26 -15.60 -49.68
CA ILE A 29 46.54 -16.41 -50.87
C ILE A 29 46.93 -17.80 -50.38
N VAL A 30 46.18 -18.78 -50.84
CA VAL A 30 46.31 -20.17 -50.41
C VAL A 30 46.82 -21.00 -51.59
N TYR A 31 47.95 -21.69 -51.38
CA TYR A 31 48.56 -22.55 -52.38
C TYR A 31 48.19 -24.03 -52.12
N PRO A 32 47.41 -24.68 -53.00
CA PRO A 32 47.25 -26.12 -52.96
C PRO A 32 48.58 -26.78 -53.37
N VAL A 33 49.22 -27.51 -52.46
CA VAL A 33 50.41 -28.32 -52.76
C VAL A 33 50.03 -29.79 -52.61
N GLU A 34 50.15 -30.58 -53.67
CA GLU A 34 49.96 -32.03 -53.60
C GLU A 34 51.06 -32.63 -52.72
N GLY A 35 50.68 -33.22 -51.57
CA GLY A 35 51.58 -33.95 -50.69
C GLY A 35 52.33 -33.14 -49.61
N ALA A 36 52.05 -31.84 -49.43
CA ALA A 36 52.66 -30.99 -48.39
C ALA A 36 51.61 -30.19 -47.59
N PRO A 37 51.93 -29.65 -46.39
CA PRO A 37 51.04 -28.72 -45.71
C PRO A 37 50.77 -27.49 -46.60
N TRP A 38 49.53 -27.03 -46.62
CA TRP A 38 49.10 -25.92 -47.47
C TRP A 38 49.79 -24.64 -47.00
N GLU A 39 50.41 -23.90 -47.93
CA GLU A 39 51.08 -22.64 -47.62
C GLU A 39 50.06 -21.49 -47.72
N VAL A 40 50.05 -20.62 -46.70
CA VAL A 40 49.19 -19.42 -46.64
C VAL A 40 50.08 -18.19 -46.65
N GLU A 41 49.87 -17.32 -47.62
CA GLU A 41 50.50 -16.00 -47.69
C GLU A 41 49.45 -14.94 -47.33
N THR A 42 49.61 -14.30 -46.17
CA THR A 42 48.75 -13.17 -45.75
C THR A 42 49.37 -11.86 -46.22
N VAL A 43 48.84 -11.26 -47.28
CA VAL A 43 49.35 -9.98 -47.80
C VAL A 43 48.58 -8.85 -47.12
N ARG A 44 49.23 -8.10 -46.21
CA ARG A 44 48.61 -6.98 -45.50
C ARG A 44 48.83 -5.60 -46.16
N THR A 45 49.72 -5.48 -47.14
CA THR A 45 50.18 -4.16 -47.62
C THR A 45 50.27 -4.08 -49.14
N ARG A 46 49.88 -2.93 -49.73
CA ARG A 46 49.91 -2.65 -51.18
C ARG A 46 51.27 -2.91 -51.84
N SER A 47 52.38 -2.74 -51.11
CA SER A 47 53.77 -2.83 -51.59
C SER A 47 54.38 -4.23 -51.54
N GLN A 48 53.77 -5.21 -50.85
CA GLN A 48 54.27 -6.59 -50.75
C GLN A 48 53.72 -7.53 -51.84
N ARG A 49 52.91 -7.01 -52.78
CA ARG A 49 52.17 -7.81 -53.78
C ARG A 49 53.05 -8.47 -54.86
N TRP A 50 54.38 -8.32 -54.85
CA TRP A 50 55.22 -8.51 -56.05
C TRP A 50 56.37 -9.53 -55.96
N PHE A 51 56.44 -10.43 -54.98
CA PHE A 51 57.50 -11.44 -54.94
C PHE A 51 57.00 -12.84 -54.56
N GLY A 52 56.75 -13.69 -55.56
CA GLY A 52 56.44 -15.12 -55.39
C GLY A 52 56.41 -15.88 -56.72
N LYS A 53 56.85 -17.14 -56.73
CA LYS A 53 56.82 -18.03 -57.91
C LYS A 53 55.37 -18.23 -58.38
N ASN A 54 55.15 -18.32 -59.70
CA ASN A 54 53.83 -18.36 -60.32
C ASN A 54 53.12 -19.72 -60.13
N ARG A 55 52.73 -20.03 -58.89
CA ARG A 55 52.00 -21.25 -58.51
C ARG A 55 50.50 -20.99 -58.60
N ALA A 56 49.73 -22.05 -58.84
CA ALA A 56 48.28 -21.99 -58.82
C ALA A 56 47.80 -21.68 -57.39
N CYS A 57 46.87 -20.75 -57.22
CA CYS A 57 46.45 -20.26 -55.91
C CYS A 57 44.97 -19.87 -55.87
N TYR A 58 44.41 -19.91 -54.66
CA TYR A 58 43.08 -19.39 -54.34
C TYR A 58 43.23 -18.10 -53.53
N ALA A 59 42.48 -17.06 -53.91
CA ALA A 59 42.40 -15.82 -53.15
C ALA A 59 41.16 -15.88 -52.24
N VAL A 60 41.37 -15.69 -50.95
CA VAL A 60 40.34 -15.73 -49.91
C VAL A 60 40.24 -14.37 -49.24
N ASP A 61 39.01 -13.86 -49.11
CA ASP A 61 38.73 -12.65 -48.36
C ASP A 61 38.82 -12.91 -46.84
N LEU A 62 39.69 -12.16 -46.15
CA LEU A 62 39.83 -12.19 -44.69
C LEU A 62 39.13 -11.01 -44.01
N SER A 63 38.42 -10.17 -44.76
CA SER A 63 37.78 -8.97 -44.23
C SER A 63 36.64 -9.30 -43.28
N ASP A 64 36.36 -8.38 -42.36
CA ASP A 64 35.19 -8.47 -41.50
C ASP A 64 33.93 -8.18 -42.32
N HIS A 65 33.01 -9.13 -42.37
CA HIS A 65 31.74 -9.01 -43.09
C HIS A 65 30.57 -8.96 -42.12
N ARG A 66 29.68 -7.98 -42.28
CA ARG A 66 28.40 -7.89 -41.55
C ARG A 66 27.23 -7.99 -42.52
N ARG A 67 26.26 -8.85 -42.21
CA ARG A 67 25.05 -9.08 -43.03
C ARG A 67 23.83 -9.28 -42.15
N SER A 68 22.72 -8.67 -42.56
CA SER A 68 21.43 -8.89 -41.94
C SER A 68 20.46 -9.57 -42.90
N ALA A 69 19.68 -10.53 -42.39
CA ALA A 69 18.67 -11.24 -43.16
C ALA A 69 17.44 -11.52 -42.29
N LYS A 70 16.27 -11.57 -42.93
CA LYS A 70 15.04 -12.08 -42.33
C LYS A 70 14.93 -13.56 -42.67
N LEU A 71 14.76 -14.40 -41.66
CA LEU A 71 14.61 -15.85 -41.83
C LEU A 71 13.15 -16.17 -42.13
N THR A 72 12.78 -16.10 -43.41
CA THR A 72 11.39 -16.37 -43.86
C THR A 72 11.19 -17.82 -44.29
N GLU A 73 12.23 -18.48 -44.81
CA GLU A 73 12.13 -19.80 -45.44
C GLU A 73 12.16 -20.96 -44.44
N THR A 74 12.67 -20.73 -43.24
CA THR A 74 12.83 -21.77 -42.21
C THR A 74 12.15 -21.32 -40.90
N PRO A 75 10.83 -21.54 -40.74
CA PRO A 75 10.10 -21.05 -39.58
C PRO A 75 10.56 -21.71 -38.28
N LEU A 76 10.66 -20.92 -37.22
CA LEU A 76 10.96 -21.37 -35.86
C LEU A 76 9.63 -21.69 -35.16
N THR A 77 9.41 -22.96 -34.83
CA THR A 77 8.21 -23.42 -34.13
C THR A 77 8.33 -23.14 -32.63
N CYS A 78 7.32 -22.48 -32.06
CA CYS A 78 7.24 -22.24 -30.62
C CYS A 78 6.85 -23.53 -29.87
N GLN A 79 6.98 -23.49 -28.54
CA GLN A 79 6.54 -24.58 -27.65
C GLN A 79 5.08 -25.01 -27.88
N ASP A 80 4.21 -24.06 -28.22
CA ASP A 80 2.78 -24.26 -28.41
C ASP A 80 2.42 -25.06 -29.68
N GLY A 81 3.40 -25.36 -30.56
CA GLY A 81 3.24 -26.19 -31.77
C GLY A 81 2.40 -25.58 -32.90
N GLY A 82 1.50 -24.64 -32.61
CA GLY A 82 0.63 -23.96 -33.59
C GLY A 82 1.16 -22.61 -34.09
N HIS A 83 2.16 -22.06 -33.42
CA HIS A 83 2.61 -20.68 -33.58
C HIS A 83 4.08 -20.60 -34.04
N ARG A 84 4.43 -19.55 -34.79
CA ARG A 84 5.77 -19.40 -35.39
C ARG A 84 6.38 -18.05 -35.05
N PHE A 85 7.70 -18.03 -34.81
CA PHE A 85 8.46 -16.79 -34.69
C PHE A 85 9.06 -16.39 -36.03
N GLU A 86 8.97 -15.10 -36.36
CA GLU A 86 9.77 -14.47 -37.41
C GLU A 86 11.07 -13.95 -36.80
N ALA A 87 12.21 -14.43 -37.31
CA ALA A 87 13.52 -14.02 -36.83
C ALA A 87 14.23 -13.10 -37.83
N LYS A 88 14.75 -11.97 -37.35
CA LYS A 88 15.69 -11.13 -38.07
C LYS A 88 17.07 -11.28 -37.43
N ILE A 89 18.03 -11.70 -38.24
CA ILE A 89 19.37 -12.06 -37.79
C ILE A 89 20.35 -11.07 -38.40
N ASP A 90 21.20 -10.46 -37.57
CA ASP A 90 22.34 -9.64 -37.99
C ASP A 90 23.63 -10.27 -37.48
N VAL A 91 24.50 -10.66 -38.42
CA VAL A 91 25.70 -11.46 -38.15
C VAL A 91 26.94 -10.77 -38.73
N GLY A 92 27.95 -10.65 -37.88
CA GLY A 92 29.33 -10.31 -38.23
C GLY A 92 30.21 -11.56 -38.22
N PHE A 93 30.87 -11.84 -39.33
CA PHE A 93 31.76 -12.98 -39.48
C PHE A 93 33.06 -12.61 -40.21
N ARG A 94 34.11 -13.38 -39.93
CA ARG A 94 35.44 -13.27 -40.56
C ARG A 94 36.04 -14.66 -40.74
N VAL A 95 36.97 -14.80 -41.67
CA VAL A 95 37.69 -16.07 -41.90
C VAL A 95 38.89 -16.15 -40.96
N HIS A 96 38.96 -17.18 -40.13
CA HIS A 96 40.12 -17.42 -39.25
C HIS A 96 41.10 -18.44 -39.85
N ASP A 97 40.60 -19.42 -40.61
CA ASP A 97 41.42 -20.44 -41.28
C ASP A 97 41.04 -20.54 -42.78
N PRO A 98 41.81 -19.86 -43.66
CA PRO A 98 41.53 -19.86 -45.09
C PRO A 98 41.84 -21.20 -45.77
N VAL A 99 42.65 -22.07 -45.15
CA VAL A 99 42.97 -23.40 -45.72
C VAL A 99 41.76 -24.32 -45.61
N ARG A 100 41.09 -24.32 -44.46
CA ARG A 100 39.86 -25.11 -44.25
C ARG A 100 38.73 -24.66 -45.15
N LEU A 101 38.59 -23.35 -45.36
CA LEU A 101 37.58 -22.79 -46.25
C LEU A 101 37.74 -23.27 -47.70
N VAL A 102 38.98 -23.25 -48.22
CA VAL A 102 39.29 -23.71 -49.59
C VAL A 102 39.18 -25.23 -49.72
N ARG A 103 39.62 -25.99 -48.72
CA ARG A 103 39.45 -27.46 -48.70
C ARG A 103 37.98 -27.88 -48.66
N GLY A 104 37.14 -27.14 -47.95
CA GLY A 104 35.70 -27.37 -47.86
C GLY A 104 34.91 -26.87 -49.07
N ASN A 105 35.54 -26.18 -50.03
CA ASN A 105 34.91 -25.55 -51.20
C ASN A 105 33.65 -24.74 -50.83
N VAL A 106 33.73 -23.92 -49.77
CA VAL A 106 32.59 -23.14 -49.28
C VAL A 106 32.41 -21.92 -50.19
N GLN A 107 31.55 -22.06 -51.21
CA GLN A 107 31.27 -20.98 -52.17
C GLN A 107 30.31 -19.91 -51.63
N ASP A 108 29.44 -20.26 -50.69
CA ASP A 108 28.54 -19.31 -50.04
C ASP A 108 28.61 -19.43 -48.51
N ALA A 109 29.28 -18.48 -47.88
CA ALA A 109 29.49 -18.45 -46.44
C ALA A 109 28.19 -18.27 -45.65
N LEU A 110 27.23 -17.51 -46.21
CA LEU A 110 25.99 -17.20 -45.53
C LEU A 110 25.09 -18.43 -45.38
N SER A 111 25.09 -19.34 -46.37
CA SER A 111 24.34 -20.60 -46.29
C SER A 111 24.76 -21.46 -45.10
N VAL A 112 26.08 -21.60 -44.89
CA VAL A 112 26.67 -22.36 -43.78
C VAL A 112 26.36 -21.71 -42.44
N ILE A 113 26.55 -20.39 -42.36
CA ILE A 113 26.30 -19.61 -41.15
C ILE A 113 24.82 -19.65 -40.75
N TYR A 114 23.90 -19.35 -41.68
CA TYR A 114 22.46 -19.36 -41.40
C TYR A 114 21.95 -20.78 -41.11
N GLY A 115 22.49 -21.81 -41.75
CA GLY A 115 22.17 -23.21 -41.43
C GLY A 115 22.52 -23.57 -39.98
N CYS A 116 23.74 -23.25 -39.54
CA CYS A 116 24.19 -23.51 -38.17
C CYS A 116 23.38 -22.71 -37.13
N LEU A 117 23.18 -21.41 -37.38
CA LEU A 117 22.41 -20.54 -36.50
C LEU A 117 20.96 -21.02 -36.39
N THR A 118 20.32 -21.35 -37.51
CA THR A 118 18.92 -21.82 -37.52
C THR A 118 18.75 -23.12 -36.73
N HIS A 119 19.67 -24.08 -36.86
CA HIS A 119 19.62 -25.32 -36.08
C HIS A 119 19.69 -25.06 -34.57
N ARG A 120 20.59 -24.18 -34.13
CA ARG A 120 20.73 -23.83 -32.70
C ARG A 120 19.55 -22.99 -32.19
N MET A 121 19.05 -22.07 -33.00
CA MET A 121 17.89 -21.24 -32.67
C MET A 121 16.61 -22.08 -32.49
N ARG A 122 16.43 -23.15 -33.28
CA ARG A 122 15.29 -24.06 -33.13
C ARG A 122 15.21 -24.72 -31.76
N LEU A 123 16.36 -25.10 -31.18
CA LEU A 123 16.41 -25.71 -29.85
C LEU A 123 15.90 -24.73 -28.79
N TYR A 124 16.35 -23.48 -28.84
CA TYR A 124 15.90 -22.45 -27.90
C TYR A 124 14.48 -21.97 -28.17
N ALA A 125 14.03 -21.92 -29.43
CA ALA A 125 12.69 -21.46 -29.78
C ALA A 125 11.59 -22.41 -29.28
N ALA A 126 11.91 -23.71 -29.16
CA ALA A 126 10.98 -24.73 -28.66
C ALA A 126 10.72 -24.65 -27.14
N GLU A 127 11.52 -23.90 -26.39
CA GLU A 127 11.41 -23.78 -24.93
C GLU A 127 10.44 -22.67 -24.47
N PHE A 128 10.02 -21.77 -25.38
CA PHE A 128 9.22 -20.60 -25.02
C PHE A 128 7.85 -20.58 -25.72
N PRO A 129 6.79 -20.16 -25.02
CA PRO A 129 5.48 -19.90 -25.62
C PRO A 129 5.49 -18.59 -26.43
N ILE A 130 4.54 -18.42 -27.35
CA ILE A 130 4.56 -17.25 -28.25
C ILE A 130 4.32 -15.90 -27.54
N THR A 131 3.70 -15.93 -26.36
CA THR A 131 3.48 -14.74 -25.52
C THR A 131 4.79 -14.13 -24.98
N GLU A 132 5.86 -14.94 -24.89
CA GLU A 132 7.14 -14.59 -24.27
C GLU A 132 8.27 -14.36 -25.29
N ALA A 133 7.94 -13.81 -26.47
CA ALA A 133 8.90 -13.52 -27.55
C ALA A 133 10.14 -12.73 -27.09
N LEU A 134 9.97 -11.77 -26.16
CA LEU A 134 11.06 -10.96 -25.63
C LEU A 134 12.01 -11.76 -24.71
N ALA A 135 11.47 -12.69 -23.91
CA ALA A 135 12.27 -13.56 -23.06
C ALA A 135 13.10 -14.53 -23.91
N ALA A 136 12.47 -15.13 -24.93
CA ALA A 136 13.15 -15.97 -25.91
C ALA A 136 14.28 -15.21 -26.63
N GLN A 137 14.05 -13.96 -27.02
CA GLN A 137 15.06 -13.11 -27.63
C GLN A 137 16.26 -12.86 -26.70
N THR A 138 16.01 -12.48 -25.44
CA THR A 138 17.08 -12.25 -24.46
C THR A 138 17.89 -13.51 -24.20
N ARG A 139 17.22 -14.67 -24.09
CA ARG A 139 17.86 -15.96 -23.88
C ARG A 139 18.76 -16.35 -25.07
N MET A 140 18.27 -16.20 -26.30
CA MET A 140 19.04 -16.48 -27.51
C MET A 140 20.24 -15.52 -27.64
N ASN A 141 20.02 -14.20 -27.51
CA ASN A 141 21.12 -13.23 -27.59
C ASN A 141 22.19 -13.46 -26.52
N GLY A 142 21.82 -13.89 -25.32
CA GLY A 142 22.77 -14.30 -24.29
C GLY A 142 23.59 -15.54 -24.68
N ALA A 143 22.97 -16.52 -25.34
CA ALA A 143 23.64 -17.74 -25.81
C ALA A 143 24.57 -17.49 -27.01
N PHE A 144 24.25 -16.52 -27.86
CA PHE A 144 25.05 -16.15 -29.04
C PHE A 144 25.98 -14.94 -28.80
N ALA A 145 26.16 -14.51 -27.55
CA ALA A 145 27.04 -13.40 -27.18
C ALA A 145 28.54 -13.75 -27.28
N GLN A 146 28.88 -15.05 -27.31
CA GLN A 146 30.26 -15.52 -27.43
C GLN A 146 30.66 -15.73 -28.88
N ASP A 147 31.94 -15.47 -29.20
CA ASP A 147 32.53 -15.77 -30.50
C ASP A 147 32.37 -17.26 -30.83
N MET A 148 31.79 -17.57 -31.99
CA MET A 148 31.58 -18.94 -32.44
C MET A 148 32.54 -19.27 -33.57
N GLN A 149 33.38 -20.28 -33.37
CA GLN A 149 34.23 -20.83 -34.42
C GLN A 149 33.51 -21.99 -35.11
N LEU A 150 33.28 -21.83 -36.41
CA LEU A 150 32.73 -22.86 -37.28
C LEU A 150 33.86 -23.79 -37.75
N THR A 151 33.54 -25.06 -37.93
CA THR A 151 34.47 -26.11 -38.38
C THR A 151 35.07 -25.83 -39.76
N GLU A 152 34.38 -25.03 -40.55
CA GLU A 152 34.66 -24.62 -41.92
C GLU A 152 35.69 -23.48 -42.03
N GLY A 153 36.24 -23.00 -40.91
CA GLY A 153 37.28 -21.95 -40.88
C GLY A 153 36.75 -20.52 -40.74
N ILE A 154 35.48 -20.36 -40.36
CA ILE A 154 34.80 -19.07 -40.19
C ILE A 154 34.58 -18.79 -38.69
N THR A 155 34.80 -17.56 -38.26
CA THR A 155 34.47 -17.09 -36.91
C THR A 155 33.35 -16.06 -36.97
N ILE A 156 32.26 -16.33 -36.26
CA ILE A 156 31.19 -15.37 -36.00
C ILE A 156 31.56 -14.60 -34.75
N TYR A 157 31.88 -13.32 -34.90
CA TYR A 157 32.27 -12.43 -33.78
C TYR A 157 31.10 -11.56 -33.29
N HIS A 158 30.01 -11.51 -34.05
CA HIS A 158 28.82 -10.75 -33.68
C HIS A 158 27.58 -11.44 -34.19
N CYS A 159 26.61 -11.68 -33.30
CA CYS A 159 25.30 -12.19 -33.69
C CYS A 159 24.24 -11.51 -32.83
N THR A 160 23.31 -10.81 -33.48
CA THR A 160 22.12 -10.27 -32.82
C THR A 160 20.89 -10.82 -33.51
N ILE A 161 19.95 -11.27 -32.69
CA ILE A 161 18.71 -11.90 -33.11
C ILE A 161 17.57 -11.05 -32.57
N GLN A 162 16.65 -10.70 -33.46
CA GLN A 162 15.36 -10.10 -33.11
C GLN A 162 14.28 -11.12 -33.44
N LEU A 163 13.43 -11.44 -32.45
CA LEU A 163 12.29 -12.33 -32.65
C LEU A 163 11.01 -11.52 -32.53
N GLU A 164 10.15 -11.65 -33.54
CA GLU A 164 8.80 -11.12 -33.53
C GLU A 164 7.78 -12.28 -33.63
N PRO A 165 6.65 -12.22 -32.92
CA PRO A 165 5.56 -13.17 -33.14
C PRO A 165 4.98 -12.96 -34.55
N ASP A 166 4.50 -14.05 -35.17
CA ASP A 166 3.83 -13.97 -36.47
C ASP A 166 2.61 -13.02 -36.46
N ALA A 167 2.17 -12.59 -37.66
CA ALA A 167 1.09 -11.62 -37.80
C ALA A 167 -0.23 -12.07 -37.13
N ALA A 168 -0.58 -13.36 -37.20
CA ALA A 168 -1.79 -13.90 -36.61
C ALA A 168 -1.73 -13.92 -35.07
N SER A 169 -0.57 -14.24 -34.52
CA SER A 169 -0.31 -14.32 -33.09
C SER A 169 -0.17 -12.95 -32.47
N ARG A 170 0.36 -11.96 -33.21
CA ARG A 170 0.30 -10.55 -32.82
C ARG A 170 -1.12 -10.04 -32.67
N GLU A 171 -2.04 -10.43 -33.56
CA GLU A 171 -3.45 -10.06 -33.46
C GLU A 171 -4.12 -10.75 -32.27
N PHE A 172 -3.83 -12.03 -32.05
CA PHE A 172 -4.32 -12.77 -30.88
C PHE A 172 -3.85 -12.12 -29.56
N ILE A 173 -2.55 -11.85 -29.41
CA ILE A 173 -1.97 -11.18 -28.23
C ILE A 173 -2.56 -9.77 -28.06
N ARG A 174 -2.81 -9.05 -29.16
CA ARG A 174 -3.44 -7.72 -29.11
C ARG A 174 -4.88 -7.81 -28.60
N ARG A 175 -5.67 -8.78 -29.08
CA ARG A 175 -7.05 -8.99 -28.63
C ARG A 175 -7.12 -9.40 -27.16
N LEU A 176 -6.25 -10.32 -26.73
CA LEU A 176 -6.18 -10.74 -25.33
C LEU A 176 -5.87 -9.56 -24.39
N ARG A 177 -4.84 -8.76 -24.72
CA ARG A 177 -4.50 -7.56 -23.94
C ARG A 177 -5.57 -6.49 -23.98
N GLN A 178 -6.33 -6.41 -25.07
CA GLN A 178 -7.43 -5.45 -25.17
C GLN A 178 -8.60 -5.86 -24.26
N ALA A 179 -8.96 -7.15 -24.23
CA ALA A 179 -9.97 -7.67 -23.32
C ALA A 179 -9.59 -7.46 -21.85
N GLU A 180 -8.34 -7.74 -21.46
CA GLU A 180 -7.86 -7.49 -20.09
C GLU A 180 -7.96 -6.00 -19.69
N ARG A 181 -7.68 -5.09 -20.62
CA ARG A 181 -7.82 -3.64 -20.37
C ARG A 181 -9.28 -3.23 -20.26
N GLU A 182 -10.16 -3.81 -21.07
CA GLU A 182 -11.60 -3.54 -21.02
C GLU A 182 -12.20 -4.01 -19.69
N ASP A 183 -11.81 -5.19 -19.19
CA ASP A 183 -12.22 -5.69 -17.88
C ASP A 183 -11.70 -4.81 -16.72
N ALA A 184 -10.44 -4.38 -16.80
CA ALA A 184 -9.87 -3.47 -15.81
C ALA A 184 -10.59 -2.10 -15.79
N LEU A 185 -10.88 -1.54 -16.97
CA LEU A 185 -11.66 -0.31 -17.11
C LEU A 185 -13.09 -0.49 -16.58
N GLY A 186 -13.71 -1.65 -16.82
CA GLY A 186 -15.01 -2.02 -16.28
C GLY A 186 -15.04 -2.00 -14.74
N LEU A 187 -14.05 -2.62 -14.09
CA LEU A 187 -13.89 -2.61 -12.64
C LEU A 187 -13.74 -1.18 -12.06
N HIS A 188 -12.93 -0.34 -12.71
CA HIS A 188 -12.76 1.06 -12.30
C HIS A 188 -14.04 1.88 -12.48
N SER A 189 -14.77 1.69 -13.58
CA SER A 189 -16.04 2.38 -13.84
C SER A 189 -17.13 1.99 -12.83
N ASN A 190 -17.22 0.72 -12.45
CA ASN A 190 -18.16 0.22 -11.45
C ASN A 190 -17.84 0.80 -10.06
N LYS A 191 -16.55 0.82 -9.66
CA LYS A 191 -16.12 1.44 -8.40
C LYS A 191 -16.45 2.93 -8.33
N ALA A 192 -16.29 3.66 -9.44
CA ALA A 192 -16.65 5.07 -9.54
C ALA A 192 -18.18 5.28 -9.45
N ALA A 193 -18.97 4.44 -10.12
CA ALA A 193 -20.44 4.50 -10.07
C ALA A 193 -20.97 4.22 -8.66
N VAL A 194 -20.42 3.21 -7.97
CA VAL A 194 -20.75 2.92 -6.57
C VAL A 194 -20.40 4.13 -5.69
N GLY A 195 -19.20 4.71 -5.83
CA GLY A 195 -18.80 5.90 -5.07
C GLY A 195 -19.73 7.10 -5.28
N GLN A 196 -20.15 7.36 -6.51
CA GLN A 196 -21.10 8.45 -6.83
C GLN A 196 -22.50 8.20 -6.23
N ALA A 197 -22.98 6.95 -6.25
CA ALA A 197 -24.25 6.60 -5.62
C ALA A 197 -24.19 6.82 -4.10
N TRP A 198 -23.10 6.39 -3.45
CA TRP A 198 -22.88 6.62 -2.02
C TRP A 198 -22.81 8.10 -1.65
N HIS A 199 -22.08 8.93 -2.41
CA HIS A 199 -22.05 10.37 -2.18
C HIS A 199 -23.41 11.03 -2.34
N THR A 200 -24.20 10.60 -3.33
CA THR A 200 -25.54 11.12 -3.55
C THR A 200 -26.46 10.82 -2.38
N GLU A 201 -26.43 9.59 -1.85
CA GLU A 201 -27.23 9.21 -0.68
C GLU A 201 -26.75 9.91 0.60
N SER A 202 -25.43 10.04 0.81
CA SER A 202 -24.88 10.78 1.96
C SER A 202 -25.28 12.27 1.95
N ILE A 203 -25.31 12.92 0.78
CA ILE A 203 -25.76 14.31 0.67
C ILE A 203 -27.23 14.44 1.09
N LYS A 204 -28.10 13.53 0.62
CA LYS A 204 -29.52 13.52 0.99
C LYS A 204 -29.73 13.33 2.50
N ASP A 205 -28.97 12.44 3.11
CA ASP A 205 -29.05 12.20 4.56
C ASP A 205 -28.64 13.45 5.36
N ILE A 206 -27.57 14.13 4.95
CA ILE A 206 -27.12 15.39 5.57
C ILE A 206 -28.18 16.48 5.43
N GLU A 207 -28.77 16.65 4.25
CA GLU A 207 -29.85 17.62 4.02
C GLU A 207 -31.08 17.33 4.87
N HIS A 208 -31.45 16.06 5.00
CA HIS A 208 -32.57 15.64 5.83
C HIS A 208 -32.34 15.93 7.31
N GLN A 209 -31.16 15.61 7.83
CA GLN A 209 -30.78 15.90 9.22
C GLN A 209 -30.74 17.40 9.50
N ALA A 210 -30.20 18.20 8.57
CA ALA A 210 -30.17 19.65 8.69
C ALA A 210 -31.58 20.26 8.75
N ARG A 211 -32.55 19.69 8.01
CA ARG A 211 -33.96 20.11 8.06
C ARG A 211 -34.59 19.81 9.41
N ILE A 212 -34.45 18.58 9.90
CA ILE A 212 -35.00 18.18 11.21
C ILE A 212 -34.42 19.05 12.33
N ALA A 213 -33.11 19.30 12.31
CA ALA A 213 -32.45 20.13 13.31
C ALA A 213 -32.98 21.58 13.32
N ARG A 214 -33.32 22.17 12.16
CA ARG A 214 -33.94 23.50 12.08
C ARG A 214 -35.35 23.49 12.67
N GLU A 215 -36.17 22.51 12.31
CA GLU A 215 -37.54 22.38 12.84
C GLU A 215 -37.55 22.19 14.36
N GLU A 216 -36.61 21.40 14.90
CA GLU A 216 -36.46 21.24 16.35
C GLU A 216 -35.98 22.52 17.03
N GLN A 217 -35.07 23.27 16.40
CA GLN A 217 -34.60 24.54 16.94
C GLN A 217 -35.72 25.59 16.94
N GLU A 218 -36.52 25.66 15.88
CA GLU A 218 -37.70 26.51 15.82
C GLU A 218 -38.71 26.14 16.91
N ARG A 219 -38.99 24.85 17.10
CA ARG A 219 -39.86 24.38 18.19
C ARG A 219 -39.32 24.72 19.57
N LYS A 220 -38.01 24.60 19.80
CA LYS A 220 -37.38 24.96 21.07
C LYS A 220 -37.45 26.47 21.35
N VAL A 221 -37.25 27.30 20.32
CA VAL A 221 -37.39 28.75 20.43
C VAL A 221 -38.83 29.13 20.74
N LEU A 222 -39.81 28.51 20.06
CA LEU A 222 -41.24 28.74 20.31
C LEU A 222 -41.67 28.26 21.71
N ALA A 223 -41.09 27.19 22.23
CA ALA A 223 -41.39 26.69 23.58
C ALA A 223 -40.75 27.52 24.70
N ALA A 224 -39.65 28.23 24.42
CA ALA A 224 -38.95 29.07 25.39
C ALA A 224 -39.60 30.45 25.60
N VAL A 225 -40.45 30.88 24.66
CA VAL A 225 -41.25 32.10 24.80
C VAL A 225 -42.51 31.75 25.60
N GLN A 226 -42.63 32.25 26.84
CA GLN A 226 -43.94 32.33 27.49
C GLN A 226 -44.80 33.27 26.64
N LEU A 227 -45.64 32.68 25.79
CA LEU A 227 -46.50 33.41 24.87
C LEU A 227 -47.58 34.14 25.67
N ASP A 228 -47.35 35.42 25.93
CA ASP A 228 -48.43 36.34 26.26
C ASP A 228 -49.27 36.52 24.99
N PHE A 229 -50.57 36.24 25.07
CA PHE A 229 -51.49 36.24 23.93
C PHE A 229 -51.47 37.61 23.20
N GLU A 230 -51.23 38.69 23.95
CA GLU A 230 -51.07 40.03 23.39
C GLU A 230 -49.83 40.17 22.47
N SER A 231 -48.74 39.47 22.80
CA SER A 231 -47.51 39.48 22.00
C SER A 231 -47.66 38.67 20.71
N LEU A 232 -48.45 37.59 20.76
CA LEU A 232 -48.78 36.72 19.61
C LEU A 232 -49.68 37.45 18.61
N VAL A 233 -50.68 38.19 19.11
CA VAL A 233 -51.53 39.06 18.28
C VAL A 233 -50.71 40.20 17.66
N ARG A 234 -49.78 40.81 18.41
CA ARG A 234 -48.89 41.85 17.89
C ARG A 234 -47.99 41.34 16.76
N GLU A 235 -47.41 40.14 16.90
CA GLU A 235 -46.60 39.52 15.86
C GLU A 235 -47.44 39.14 14.62
N HIS A 236 -48.66 38.63 14.83
CA HIS A 236 -49.58 38.27 13.75
C HIS A 236 -50.03 39.49 12.94
N LEU A 237 -50.39 40.59 13.61
CA LEU A 237 -50.74 41.87 12.98
C LEU A 237 -49.56 42.49 12.22
N THR A 238 -48.33 42.22 12.64
CA THR A 238 -47.12 42.68 11.95
C THR A 238 -46.88 41.90 10.64
N LYS A 239 -47.18 40.60 10.62
CA LYS A 239 -47.03 39.75 9.42
C LYS A 239 -48.24 39.84 8.47
N HIS A 240 -49.43 40.14 8.99
CA HIS A 240 -50.68 40.21 8.24
C HIS A 240 -51.46 41.51 8.54
N PRO A 241 -51.08 42.65 7.93
CA PRO A 241 -51.66 43.96 8.25
C PRO A 241 -53.14 44.12 7.84
N ASN A 242 -53.63 43.27 6.92
CA ASN A 242 -55.01 43.31 6.43
C ASN A 242 -55.99 42.51 7.31
N ASP A 243 -55.50 41.76 8.31
CA ASP A 243 -56.33 40.87 9.14
C ASP A 243 -56.58 41.44 10.55
N THR A 244 -56.79 42.75 10.62
CA THR A 244 -56.97 43.49 11.88
C THR A 244 -58.36 43.25 12.49
N GLN A 245 -59.37 42.93 11.69
CA GLN A 245 -60.73 42.67 12.20
C GLN A 245 -60.84 41.36 12.98
N GLU A 246 -60.28 40.25 12.47
CA GLU A 246 -60.35 38.96 13.18
C GLU A 246 -59.51 38.99 14.46
N ALA A 247 -58.32 39.60 14.42
CA ALA A 247 -57.45 39.77 15.57
C ALA A 247 -58.11 40.60 16.69
N MET A 248 -58.76 41.72 16.35
CA MET A 248 -59.47 42.55 17.33
C MET A 248 -60.71 41.83 17.88
N GLY A 249 -61.42 41.06 17.06
CA GLY A 249 -62.56 40.25 17.48
C GLY A 249 -62.17 39.12 18.44
N LEU A 250 -61.01 38.49 18.25
CA LEU A 250 -60.47 37.48 19.15
C LEU A 250 -60.03 38.06 20.50
N LEU A 251 -59.45 39.26 20.52
CA LEU A 251 -59.10 39.97 21.75
C LEU A 251 -60.34 40.30 22.59
N LEU A 252 -61.38 40.85 21.98
CA LEU A 252 -62.64 41.17 22.66
C LEU A 252 -63.29 39.94 23.31
N ARG A 253 -63.34 38.80 22.59
CA ARG A 253 -63.87 37.55 23.16
C ARG A 253 -63.02 37.02 24.32
N LEU A 254 -61.70 37.21 24.25
CA LEU A 254 -60.80 36.78 25.31
C LEU A 254 -61.01 37.61 26.58
N GLU A 255 -61.17 38.93 26.44
CA GLU A 255 -61.49 39.83 27.55
C GLU A 255 -62.85 39.50 28.19
N GLU A 256 -63.88 39.26 27.38
CA GLU A 256 -65.20 38.81 27.86
C GLU A 256 -65.10 37.47 28.61
N SER A 257 -64.31 36.52 28.11
CA SER A 257 -64.10 35.23 28.79
C SER A 257 -63.35 35.36 30.11
N ARG A 258 -62.37 36.27 30.20
CA ARG A 258 -61.62 36.55 31.43
C ARG A 258 -62.50 37.23 32.46
N ALA A 259 -63.29 38.22 32.06
CA ALA A 259 -64.26 38.87 32.92
C ALA A 259 -65.27 37.85 33.49
N GLY A 260 -65.80 36.96 32.64
CA GLY A 260 -66.70 35.89 33.07
C GLY A 260 -66.07 34.88 34.03
N GLN A 261 -64.79 34.53 33.86
CA GLN A 261 -64.09 33.63 34.78
C GLN A 261 -63.88 34.25 36.17
N VAL A 262 -63.55 35.55 36.24
CA VAL A 262 -63.44 36.28 37.51
C VAL A 262 -64.78 36.30 38.23
N GLU A 263 -65.87 36.57 37.52
CA GLU A 263 -67.22 36.60 38.10
C GLU A 263 -67.67 35.22 38.60
N ILE A 264 -67.38 34.15 37.85
CA ILE A 264 -67.64 32.76 38.30
C ILE A 264 -66.81 32.40 39.53
N GLN A 265 -65.55 32.86 39.60
CA GLN A 265 -64.67 32.57 40.73
C GLN A 265 -65.11 33.34 41.99
N GLU A 266 -65.53 34.59 41.84
CA GLU A 266 -66.15 35.38 42.91
C GLU A 266 -67.45 34.74 43.39
N GLN A 267 -68.32 34.29 42.48
CA GLN A 267 -69.56 33.58 42.83
C GLN A 267 -69.28 32.29 43.60
N ARG A 268 -68.33 31.45 43.14
CA ARG A 268 -67.92 30.24 43.88
C ARG A 268 -67.31 30.58 45.24
N HIS A 269 -66.56 31.66 45.35
CA HIS A 269 -66.01 32.13 46.63
C HIS A 269 -67.11 32.59 47.59
N VAL A 270 -68.11 33.33 47.10
CA VAL A 270 -69.27 33.75 47.90
C VAL A 270 -70.08 32.54 48.34
N GLU A 271 -70.33 31.57 47.46
CA GLU A 271 -71.00 30.31 47.82
C GLU A 271 -70.18 29.47 48.82
N MET A 272 -68.86 29.43 48.67
CA MET A 272 -67.95 28.73 49.58
C MET A 272 -67.94 29.39 50.97
N VAL A 273 -67.91 30.72 51.05
CA VAL A 273 -68.04 31.46 52.31
C VAL A 273 -69.41 31.25 52.93
N LYS A 274 -70.49 31.28 52.14
CA LYS A 274 -71.86 30.98 52.60
C LYS A 274 -71.98 29.56 53.14
N TYR A 275 -71.35 28.59 52.48
CA TYR A 275 -71.32 27.18 52.92
C TYR A 275 -70.51 26.98 54.21
N LEU A 276 -69.40 27.71 54.40
CA LEU A 276 -68.58 27.66 55.61
C LEU A 276 -69.29 28.28 56.84
N ILE A 277 -70.12 29.30 56.61
CA ILE A 277 -70.99 29.90 57.64
C ILE A 277 -72.12 28.94 58.03
N ASP A 278 -72.80 28.34 57.05
CA ASP A 278 -73.95 27.44 57.27
C ASP A 278 -73.57 26.11 57.96
N LYS A 279 -72.36 25.60 57.68
CA LYS A 279 -71.79 24.40 58.34
C LYS A 279 -71.19 24.66 59.73
N GLY A 280 -71.25 25.89 60.23
CA GLY A 280 -70.82 26.24 61.59
C GLY A 280 -69.31 26.21 61.84
N VAL A 281 -68.49 26.33 60.79
CA VAL A 281 -67.02 26.27 60.89
C VAL A 281 -66.39 27.65 61.19
N VAL A 282 -67.14 28.75 61.03
CA VAL A 282 -66.68 30.12 61.36
C VAL A 282 -67.76 30.84 62.18
N ARG A 283 -67.40 31.34 63.37
CA ARG A 283 -68.24 32.26 64.17
C ARG A 283 -67.90 33.70 63.83
N ASP A 284 -68.91 34.58 63.89
CA ASP A 284 -68.95 35.98 63.39
C ASP A 284 -67.97 36.99 64.05
N VAL A 285 -66.91 36.53 64.75
CA VAL A 285 -66.03 37.40 65.57
C VAL A 285 -64.55 37.36 65.17
N ASP A 286 -64.11 36.50 64.24
CA ASP A 286 -62.69 36.46 63.82
C ASP A 286 -62.46 37.09 62.43
N LEU A 287 -62.66 38.40 62.27
CA LEU A 287 -62.39 39.11 61.01
C LEU A 287 -61.82 40.53 61.21
N PRO A 288 -60.50 40.66 61.37
CA PRO A 288 -59.79 41.78 60.77
C PRO A 288 -58.58 41.26 60.00
N GLY A 289 -58.83 40.63 58.85
CA GLY A 289 -57.78 40.16 57.94
C GLY A 289 -58.28 39.92 56.51
N VAL A 290 -59.55 39.55 56.35
CA VAL A 290 -60.14 39.25 55.03
C VAL A 290 -60.64 40.51 54.29
N ARG A 291 -60.62 41.69 54.92
CA ARG A 291 -61.12 42.94 54.30
C ARG A 291 -60.08 43.70 53.47
N ASN A 292 -58.78 43.46 53.68
CA ASN A 292 -57.71 44.15 52.95
C ASN A 292 -57.21 43.41 51.70
N GLY A 293 -57.63 42.17 51.48
CA GLY A 293 -57.38 41.46 50.21
C GLY A 293 -58.49 41.66 49.17
N VAL A 294 -59.58 42.37 49.54
CA VAL A 294 -60.85 42.35 48.80
C VAL A 294 -61.12 43.63 47.99
N LEU A 295 -60.35 44.72 48.13
CA LEU A 295 -60.56 45.91 47.28
C LEU A 295 -59.25 46.63 46.96
N GLY A 296 -58.74 46.44 45.73
CA GLY A 296 -57.89 47.41 45.04
C GLY A 296 -56.40 47.10 44.97
N ALA A 297 -55.95 46.58 43.83
CA ALA A 297 -54.60 46.80 43.32
C ALA A 297 -54.57 46.70 41.79
N GLY A 298 -55.18 47.69 41.13
CA GLY A 298 -54.79 48.10 39.79
C GLY A 298 -53.69 49.17 39.91
N VAL A 299 -52.52 48.89 39.32
CA VAL A 299 -51.55 49.82 38.71
C VAL A 299 -51.38 51.23 39.31
N ALA A 300 -50.23 51.48 39.95
CA ALA A 300 -49.22 52.49 39.57
C ALA A 300 -48.36 52.97 40.76
N GLY A 301 -47.03 52.85 40.62
CA GLY A 301 -46.12 53.97 40.86
C GLY A 301 -45.52 54.24 42.26
N VAL A 302 -44.24 53.85 42.41
CA VAL A 302 -43.09 54.74 42.73
C VAL A 302 -42.85 55.25 44.19
N LEU A 303 -41.62 54.93 44.68
CA LEU A 303 -40.75 55.47 45.78
C LEU A 303 -40.93 54.88 47.19
N SER A 304 -39.93 54.52 48.02
CA SER A 304 -38.43 54.52 48.05
C SER A 304 -38.05 54.12 49.53
N PRO A 305 -36.79 54.14 50.07
CA PRO A 305 -35.47 54.53 49.52
C PRO A 305 -34.24 53.62 49.90
N SER A 306 -33.10 53.97 49.27
CA SER A 306 -31.73 54.08 49.81
C SER A 306 -30.83 52.85 50.10
N GLY A 307 -29.72 52.80 49.36
CA GLY A 307 -28.50 52.03 49.64
C GLY A 307 -27.43 52.15 48.55
N GLN A 308 -26.96 53.37 48.24
CA GLN A 308 -25.72 53.67 47.51
C GLN A 308 -24.49 53.06 48.24
N ALA A 309 -23.32 52.75 47.67
CA ALA A 309 -22.75 52.86 46.33
C ALA A 309 -21.41 52.09 46.31
N SER A 310 -20.89 51.85 45.08
CA SER A 310 -19.49 52.00 44.65
C SER A 310 -18.84 50.75 44.04
N ALA A 311 -18.58 50.85 42.74
CA ALA A 311 -17.50 50.18 42.01
C ALA A 311 -16.51 51.28 41.51
N PRO A 312 -15.49 50.97 40.71
CA PRO A 312 -14.17 50.45 41.08
C PRO A 312 -13.03 51.41 40.65
N GLY A 313 -11.77 51.11 41.01
CA GLY A 313 -10.61 51.87 40.54
C GLY A 313 -9.26 51.16 40.73
N PRO A 314 -8.22 51.53 39.96
CA PRO A 314 -7.25 50.60 39.38
C PRO A 314 -5.85 50.63 40.01
N ALA A 315 -5.03 49.64 39.65
CA ALA A 315 -3.61 49.52 39.99
C ALA A 315 -2.71 50.40 39.11
N PRO A 316 -1.57 50.86 39.67
CA PRO A 316 -0.33 50.97 38.90
C PRO A 316 0.88 50.35 39.63
N ALA A 317 1.88 49.97 38.83
CA ALA A 317 3.19 49.51 39.23
C ALA A 317 4.16 50.67 39.55
N ILE A 318 5.24 50.39 40.29
CA ILE A 318 6.62 50.92 40.16
C ILE A 318 7.52 50.19 41.19
N GLY A 319 8.70 49.71 40.77
CA GLY A 319 9.80 49.18 41.63
C GLY A 319 10.62 50.31 42.31
N PRO A 320 11.91 50.16 42.72
CA PRO A 320 12.89 49.11 42.37
C PRO A 320 13.85 48.63 43.51
N GLY A 321 14.65 47.59 43.20
CA GLY A 321 15.99 47.28 43.77
C GLY A 321 16.05 46.66 45.18
N ARG A 322 17.04 45.84 45.59
CA ARG A 322 18.36 45.47 45.03
C ARG A 322 19.00 44.42 45.99
N HIS A 323 19.86 43.52 45.45
CA HIS A 323 20.99 42.79 46.11
C HIS A 323 20.68 41.68 47.13
N ALA A 324 21.44 40.58 47.29
CA ALA A 324 22.66 40.01 46.70
C ALA A 324 22.74 38.50 47.15
N ALA A 325 23.11 37.57 46.25
CA ALA A 325 24.38 36.82 46.21
C ALA A 325 24.69 35.84 47.37
N GLY A 326 25.04 34.59 47.02
CA GLY A 326 26.14 33.88 47.69
C GLY A 326 25.99 32.38 48.02
N ALA A 327 26.70 31.57 47.23
CA ALA A 327 27.58 30.47 47.66
C ALA A 327 27.06 29.01 47.86
N HIS A 328 27.58 28.14 46.99
CA HIS A 328 28.25 26.83 47.22
C HIS A 328 28.57 26.49 48.70
N GLY A 329 28.63 25.24 49.19
CA GLY A 329 28.65 23.89 48.63
C GLY A 329 29.47 22.97 49.59
N HIS A 330 29.21 21.65 49.58
CA HIS A 330 30.09 20.55 50.08
C HIS A 330 30.34 20.47 51.62
N LEU A 331 30.52 19.36 52.35
CA LEU A 331 30.86 17.91 52.20
C LEU A 331 30.24 17.18 53.43
N ALA A 332 29.93 15.88 53.47
CA ALA A 332 30.77 14.67 53.66
C ALA A 332 29.77 13.59 54.17
N GLY A 333 29.86 12.27 54.00
CA GLY A 333 30.94 11.34 53.71
C GLY A 333 30.70 10.08 54.57
N THR A 334 30.78 8.89 54.00
CA THR A 334 31.32 7.68 54.68
C THR A 334 31.52 6.54 53.67
N GLN A 335 32.63 5.83 53.87
CA GLN A 335 33.29 4.88 52.97
C GLN A 335 33.13 3.43 53.44
N GLY A 336 33.50 2.50 52.54
CA GLY A 336 34.01 1.14 52.80
C GLY A 336 33.41 0.17 51.77
N GLY A 337 34.09 -0.37 50.74
CA GLY A 337 35.46 -0.91 50.60
C GLY A 337 35.37 -2.46 50.68
N GLY A 338 35.79 -3.32 49.75
CA GLY A 338 36.43 -3.21 48.43
C GLY A 338 36.71 -4.61 47.82
N ALA A 339 36.77 -4.66 46.47
CA ALA A 339 37.59 -5.51 45.57
C ALA A 339 37.36 -7.06 45.46
N PRO A 340 37.99 -7.75 44.47
CA PRO A 340 37.55 -7.83 43.05
C PRO A 340 37.51 -9.27 42.50
N SER A 341 36.88 -9.55 41.34
CA SER A 341 37.34 -10.61 40.41
C SER A 341 36.56 -10.72 39.08
N ALA A 342 37.37 -10.78 38.02
CA ALA A 342 37.27 -11.63 36.82
C ALA A 342 36.13 -11.46 35.79
N ILE A 343 36.58 -11.09 34.58
CA ILE A 343 35.92 -11.24 33.27
C ILE A 343 35.75 -12.75 32.94
N PRO A 344 34.64 -13.17 32.32
CA PRO A 344 34.79 -13.85 31.04
C PRO A 344 33.74 -13.47 29.98
N GLN A 345 34.30 -13.20 28.80
CA GLN A 345 33.85 -13.48 27.42
C GLN A 345 32.49 -14.17 27.17
N SER A 346 31.73 -13.51 26.27
CA SER A 346 30.86 -14.03 25.21
C SER A 346 30.44 -15.51 25.24
N ARG A 347 29.16 -15.74 25.51
CA ARG A 347 28.39 -16.85 24.95
C ARG A 347 27.00 -16.36 24.52
N SER A 348 26.73 -16.56 23.24
CA SER A 348 25.43 -16.43 22.59
C SER A 348 24.38 -17.33 23.27
N ALA A 349 23.21 -16.75 23.59
CA ALA A 349 22.06 -17.44 24.15
C ALA A 349 21.02 -17.77 23.05
N PRO A 350 20.12 -18.75 23.26
CA PRO A 350 19.61 -19.61 22.20
C PRO A 350 18.37 -19.08 21.48
N VAL A 351 18.26 -19.47 20.21
CA VAL A 351 17.04 -19.40 19.37
C VAL A 351 15.94 -20.24 20.02
N ARG A 352 14.75 -19.66 20.20
CA ARG A 352 13.56 -20.35 20.72
C ARG A 352 12.58 -20.58 19.56
N THR A 353 12.34 -21.85 19.24
CA THR A 353 11.32 -22.33 18.29
C THR A 353 10.17 -22.93 19.10
N TRP A 354 8.91 -22.63 18.74
CA TRP A 354 7.74 -23.28 19.34
C TRP A 354 6.67 -23.56 18.28
N GLY A 355 6.30 -24.84 18.18
CA GLY A 355 5.13 -25.33 17.48
C GLY A 355 4.08 -25.80 18.49
N ASP A 356 2.82 -25.51 18.24
CA ASP A 356 1.69 -25.92 19.08
C ASP A 356 1.59 -27.46 19.12
N ALA A 357 1.82 -28.05 20.29
CA ALA A 357 1.54 -29.44 20.58
C ALA A 357 0.16 -29.57 21.24
N GLY A 358 -0.78 -30.25 20.57
CA GLY A 358 -2.03 -30.69 21.20
C GLY A 358 -3.19 -30.94 20.26
N ALA A 359 -3.13 -32.03 19.49
CA ALA A 359 -4.26 -32.94 19.19
C ALA A 359 -3.87 -33.97 18.11
N GLN A 360 -3.77 -35.23 18.48
CA GLN A 360 -3.92 -36.38 17.56
C GLN A 360 -5.34 -36.92 17.75
N PRO A 361 -6.03 -37.32 16.66
CA PRO A 361 -5.89 -38.72 16.28
C PRO A 361 -5.87 -39.02 14.76
N ALA A 362 -5.38 -40.23 14.49
CA ALA A 362 -5.56 -41.09 13.32
C ALA A 362 -4.94 -40.68 11.98
N THR A 363 -3.97 -41.50 11.56
CA THR A 363 -3.38 -41.55 10.22
C THR A 363 -4.44 -41.80 9.15
N PRO A 364 -4.36 -41.10 8.02
CA PRO A 364 -4.23 -41.81 6.76
C PRO A 364 -3.07 -41.27 5.92
N ALA A 365 -2.42 -42.22 5.22
CA ALA A 365 -1.66 -42.12 3.98
C ALA A 365 -0.89 -40.82 3.64
N ALA A 366 0.40 -41.02 3.33
CA ALA A 366 1.29 -40.06 2.70
C ALA A 366 0.61 -39.23 1.60
N GLY A 367 0.40 -37.95 1.90
CA GLY A 367 -0.03 -36.91 0.96
C GLY A 367 0.71 -35.63 1.33
N ALA A 368 1.16 -34.87 0.32
CA ALA A 368 1.87 -33.60 0.53
C ALA A 368 1.08 -32.69 1.49
N PRO A 369 1.75 -31.94 2.39
CA PRO A 369 1.06 -31.05 3.33
C PRO A 369 0.16 -30.08 2.58
N ALA A 370 -1.10 -29.96 2.98
CA ALA A 370 -2.03 -29.03 2.37
C ALA A 370 -1.54 -27.59 2.60
N THR A 371 -1.17 -26.93 1.49
CA THR A 371 -0.77 -25.53 1.42
C THR A 371 -1.81 -24.65 2.11
N GLY A 372 -1.39 -23.90 3.12
CA GLY A 372 -2.23 -22.95 3.83
C GLY A 372 -2.20 -21.58 3.16
N LEU A 373 -3.31 -20.83 3.26
CA LEU A 373 -3.37 -19.43 2.88
C LEU A 373 -3.46 -18.56 4.15
N VAL A 374 -2.62 -17.54 4.25
CA VAL A 374 -2.58 -16.64 5.42
C VAL A 374 -3.07 -15.23 5.09
N PRO A 375 -4.11 -14.72 5.77
CA PRO A 375 -4.50 -13.32 5.73
C PRO A 375 -3.50 -12.46 6.51
N VAL A 376 -2.93 -11.45 5.87
CA VAL A 376 -1.97 -10.51 6.46
C VAL A 376 -2.51 -9.09 6.33
N TYR A 377 -2.59 -8.38 7.45
CA TYR A 377 -3.01 -6.98 7.52
C TYR A 377 -1.83 -6.12 7.99
N VAL A 378 -1.53 -5.06 7.26
CA VAL A 378 -0.52 -4.05 7.65
C VAL A 378 -1.25 -2.77 7.99
N VAL A 379 -1.22 -2.39 9.27
CA VAL A 379 -1.91 -1.23 9.83
C VAL A 379 -0.87 -0.17 10.16
N LEU A 380 -0.92 0.94 9.44
CA LEU A 380 0.09 1.99 9.49
C LEU A 380 -0.45 3.26 10.15
N ASP A 381 0.33 3.80 11.08
CA ASP A 381 0.10 5.12 11.66
C ASP A 381 0.25 6.20 10.57
N ALA A 382 -0.81 6.99 10.38
CA ALA A 382 -0.85 8.14 9.50
C ALA A 382 -1.13 9.44 10.28
N SER A 383 -0.96 9.44 11.60
CA SER A 383 -1.05 10.63 12.45
C SER A 383 0.06 11.64 12.13
N ALA A 384 -0.04 12.83 12.72
CA ALA A 384 1.00 13.86 12.63
C ALA A 384 2.39 13.37 13.12
N ALA A 385 2.43 12.41 14.07
CA ALA A 385 3.69 11.84 14.55
C ALA A 385 4.43 11.03 13.47
N ALA A 386 3.69 10.42 12.55
CA ALA A 386 4.24 9.63 11.45
C ALA A 386 4.78 10.48 10.28
N ALA A 387 4.51 11.78 10.25
CA ALA A 387 4.88 12.66 9.14
C ALA A 387 6.39 12.61 8.80
N GLY A 388 7.26 12.47 9.81
CA GLY A 388 8.70 12.38 9.66
C GLY A 388 9.22 11.07 9.05
N CYS A 389 8.36 10.06 8.87
CA CYS A 389 8.72 8.77 8.26
C CYS A 389 7.77 8.28 7.16
N ALA A 390 6.84 9.14 6.71
CA ALA A 390 5.81 8.76 5.74
C ALA A 390 6.42 8.24 4.41
N THR A 391 7.53 8.84 3.98
CA THR A 391 8.27 8.41 2.77
C THR A 391 8.84 7.00 2.93
N GLU A 392 9.43 6.71 4.09
CA GLU A 392 10.02 5.42 4.44
C GLU A 392 8.94 4.34 4.53
N LEU A 393 7.77 4.66 5.07
CA LEU A 393 6.62 3.75 5.11
C LEU A 393 6.05 3.47 3.71
N ALA A 394 5.95 4.48 2.84
CA ALA A 394 5.57 4.27 1.45
C ALA A 394 6.61 3.39 0.70
N ASN A 395 7.89 3.61 0.97
CA ASN A 395 8.97 2.76 0.46
C ASN A 395 8.92 1.35 1.04
N ALA A 396 8.48 1.17 2.29
CA ALA A 396 8.28 -0.13 2.92
C ALA A 396 7.19 -0.93 2.20
N LEU A 397 6.04 -0.30 1.91
CA LEU A 397 4.96 -0.91 1.13
C LEU A 397 5.43 -1.30 -0.28
N ARG A 398 6.18 -0.41 -0.96
CA ARG A 398 6.79 -0.71 -2.28
C ARG A 398 7.73 -1.90 -2.21
N SER A 399 8.56 -1.96 -1.19
CA SER A 399 9.55 -3.03 -1.00
C SER A 399 8.86 -4.36 -0.73
N LEU A 400 7.82 -4.37 0.12
CA LEU A 400 7.01 -5.56 0.37
C LEU A 400 6.28 -6.04 -0.90
N GLN A 401 5.72 -5.12 -1.70
CA GLN A 401 5.08 -5.47 -2.97
C GLN A 401 6.08 -6.07 -3.95
N THR A 402 7.26 -5.46 -4.09
CA THR A 402 8.34 -5.97 -4.93
C THR A 402 8.80 -7.35 -4.46
N LEU A 403 8.92 -7.56 -3.15
CA LEU A 403 9.33 -8.83 -2.55
C LEU A 403 8.36 -9.97 -2.87
N LEU A 404 7.06 -9.72 -2.69
CA LEU A 404 6.00 -10.68 -2.98
C LEU A 404 5.85 -10.92 -4.48
N ALA A 405 5.92 -9.87 -5.31
CA ALA A 405 5.83 -10.00 -6.76
C ALA A 405 7.03 -10.77 -7.37
N ASN A 406 8.20 -10.76 -6.72
CA ASN A 406 9.35 -11.60 -7.08
C ASN A 406 9.29 -13.02 -6.51
N SER A 407 8.35 -13.32 -5.62
CA SER A 407 8.20 -14.62 -4.94
C SER A 407 6.77 -15.14 -5.15
N PRO A 408 6.40 -15.57 -6.37
CA PRO A 408 5.02 -15.91 -6.72
C PRO A 408 4.44 -17.08 -5.91
N ASP A 409 5.29 -18.01 -5.46
CA ASP A 409 4.94 -19.08 -4.53
C ASP A 409 4.47 -18.53 -3.17
N VAL A 410 5.22 -17.57 -2.60
CA VAL A 410 4.86 -16.90 -1.35
C VAL A 410 3.61 -16.03 -1.56
N ALA A 411 3.52 -15.30 -2.67
CA ALA A 411 2.37 -14.46 -3.00
C ALA A 411 1.08 -15.28 -3.12
N ALA A 412 1.13 -16.49 -3.67
CA ALA A 412 -0.03 -17.38 -3.74
C ALA A 412 -0.53 -17.81 -2.35
N ALA A 413 0.38 -17.97 -1.37
CA ALA A 413 0.07 -18.37 0.00
C ALA A 413 -0.36 -17.22 0.92
N VAL A 414 -0.17 -15.97 0.52
CA VAL A 414 -0.46 -14.78 1.35
C VAL A 414 -1.56 -13.95 0.69
N ARG A 415 -2.46 -13.39 1.51
CA ARG A 415 -3.32 -12.28 1.06
C ARG A 415 -3.00 -11.05 1.90
N LEU A 416 -2.66 -9.96 1.25
CA LEU A 416 -2.22 -8.73 1.91
C LEU A 416 -3.32 -7.67 1.88
N SER A 417 -3.61 -7.08 3.03
CA SER A 417 -4.41 -5.86 3.17
C SER A 417 -3.56 -4.78 3.85
N VAL A 418 -3.75 -3.53 3.45
CA VAL A 418 -3.09 -2.36 4.04
C VAL A 418 -4.15 -1.40 4.53
N LEU A 419 -4.03 -0.99 5.79
CA LEU A 419 -4.87 0.01 6.43
C LEU A 419 -3.99 1.15 6.93
N SER A 420 -4.52 2.37 6.90
CA SER A 420 -3.97 3.50 7.66
C SER A 420 -4.91 3.89 8.78
N TYR A 421 -4.38 4.51 9.83
CA TYR A 421 -5.20 5.15 10.86
C TYR A 421 -4.63 6.51 11.29
N ALA A 422 -5.52 7.41 11.65
CA ALA A 422 -5.23 8.65 12.36
C ALA A 422 -6.41 8.92 13.33
N ASP A 423 -7.32 9.86 13.02
CA ASP A 423 -8.62 10.00 13.71
C ASP A 423 -9.66 8.94 13.26
N THR A 424 -9.54 8.46 12.03
CA THR A 424 -10.32 7.35 11.46
C THR A 424 -9.39 6.29 10.86
N ALA A 425 -9.93 5.13 10.47
CA ALA A 425 -9.17 4.08 9.81
C ALA A 425 -9.67 3.83 8.39
N GLU A 426 -8.74 3.81 7.44
CA GLU A 426 -9.03 3.65 6.01
C GLU A 426 -8.38 2.37 5.48
N VAL A 427 -9.07 1.68 4.57
CA VAL A 427 -8.52 0.52 3.85
C VAL A 427 -7.88 1.01 2.57
N LEU A 428 -6.55 1.03 2.53
CA LEU A 428 -5.79 1.49 1.39
C LEU A 428 -5.61 0.38 0.35
N LEU A 429 -5.45 -0.87 0.80
CA LEU A 429 -5.45 -2.07 -0.03
C LEU A 429 -6.39 -3.10 0.59
N PRO A 430 -7.49 -3.51 -0.10
CA PRO A 430 -8.31 -4.63 0.36
C PRO A 430 -7.50 -5.92 0.33
N LEU A 431 -7.93 -6.97 1.03
CA LEU A 431 -7.21 -8.23 1.10
C LEU A 431 -7.07 -8.86 -0.30
N THR A 432 -5.84 -8.79 -0.84
CA THR A 432 -5.53 -9.03 -2.25
C THR A 432 -4.31 -9.95 -2.38
N GLU A 433 -4.27 -10.75 -3.43
CA GLU A 433 -3.05 -11.45 -3.86
C GLU A 433 -2.10 -10.45 -4.53
N VAL A 434 -0.89 -10.33 -4.03
CA VAL A 434 0.04 -9.29 -4.48
C VAL A 434 0.77 -9.72 -5.75
N THR A 435 0.68 -8.89 -6.78
CA THR A 435 1.35 -9.06 -8.08
C THR A 435 2.07 -7.78 -8.49
N TRP A 436 2.81 -7.81 -9.61
CA TRP A 436 3.41 -6.60 -10.19
C TRP A 436 2.38 -5.53 -10.60
N GLN A 437 1.12 -5.92 -10.81
CA GLN A 437 0.02 -5.02 -11.14
C GLN A 437 -0.65 -4.43 -9.90
N THR A 438 -0.38 -4.96 -8.70
CA THR A 438 -0.91 -4.40 -7.45
C THR A 438 -0.34 -3.01 -7.23
N GLY A 439 -1.21 -2.00 -7.23
CA GLY A 439 -0.81 -0.62 -6.97
C GLY A 439 -0.26 -0.45 -5.54
N ILE A 440 0.75 0.41 -5.41
CA ILE A 440 1.31 0.77 -4.10
C ILE A 440 0.37 1.80 -3.48
N PRO A 441 -0.18 1.55 -2.28
CA PRO A 441 -1.10 2.49 -1.66
C PRO A 441 -0.39 3.78 -1.24
N ASP A 442 -1.11 4.90 -1.37
CA ASP A 442 -0.64 6.22 -0.94
C ASP A 442 -0.97 6.43 0.55
N LEU A 443 0.02 6.85 1.33
CA LEU A 443 -0.13 7.11 2.76
C LEU A 443 -0.39 8.60 2.98
N ARG A 444 -1.64 8.94 3.28
CA ARG A 444 -2.05 10.32 3.53
C ARG A 444 -2.10 10.60 5.02
N GLY A 445 -1.37 11.61 5.45
CA GLY A 445 -1.41 12.08 6.83
C GLY A 445 -2.80 12.59 7.21
N GLY A 446 -3.25 12.25 8.42
CA GLY A 446 -4.50 12.68 9.01
C GLY A 446 -4.32 13.33 10.38
N PRO A 447 -5.33 14.06 10.88
CA PRO A 447 -5.31 14.62 12.23
C PRO A 447 -5.49 13.51 13.27
N GLY A 448 -5.04 13.78 14.50
CA GLY A 448 -5.24 12.92 15.67
C GLY A 448 -4.42 11.61 15.64
N CYS A 449 -4.47 10.88 16.74
CA CYS A 449 -3.86 9.56 16.89
C CYS A 449 -4.78 8.66 17.71
N ARG A 450 -5.70 7.95 17.05
CA ARG A 450 -6.69 7.08 17.69
C ARG A 450 -6.54 5.64 17.23
N TYR A 451 -6.37 4.72 18.16
CA TYR A 451 -6.21 3.30 17.81
C TYR A 451 -7.54 2.55 17.71
N ALA A 452 -8.59 3.00 18.41
CA ALA A 452 -9.89 2.34 18.40
C ALA A 452 -10.50 2.21 16.98
N PRO A 453 -10.44 3.23 16.09
CA PRO A 453 -10.92 3.09 14.72
C PRO A 453 -10.24 1.96 13.94
N ALA A 454 -8.92 1.77 14.12
CA ALA A 454 -8.19 0.69 13.48
C ALA A 454 -8.68 -0.69 13.96
N PHE A 455 -8.89 -0.85 15.26
CA PHE A 455 -9.40 -2.09 15.83
C PHE A 455 -10.86 -2.38 15.44
N ARG A 456 -11.73 -1.36 15.39
CA ARG A 456 -13.10 -1.50 14.85
C ARG A 456 -13.07 -1.97 13.41
N ARG A 457 -12.19 -1.38 12.59
CA ARG A 457 -12.08 -1.76 11.19
C ARG A 457 -11.59 -3.20 11.02
N LEU A 458 -10.65 -3.64 11.86
CA LEU A 458 -10.21 -5.04 11.90
C LEU A 458 -11.32 -5.99 12.38
N LEU A 459 -12.14 -5.57 13.36
CA LEU A 459 -13.31 -6.34 13.81
C LEU A 459 -14.33 -6.57 12.69
N ASP A 460 -14.50 -5.60 11.79
CA ASP A 460 -15.38 -5.75 10.63
C ASP A 460 -14.77 -6.66 9.55
N LEU A 461 -13.49 -6.43 9.22
CA LEU A 461 -12.84 -7.06 8.07
C LEU A 461 -12.41 -8.50 8.36
N VAL A 462 -11.73 -8.73 9.48
CA VAL A 462 -11.09 -10.03 9.77
C VAL A 462 -12.09 -11.17 9.71
N PRO A 463 -13.29 -11.08 10.33
CA PRO A 463 -14.26 -12.16 10.27
C PRO A 463 -14.82 -12.38 8.87
N LEU A 464 -15.25 -11.30 8.22
CA LEU A 464 -15.87 -11.35 6.90
C LEU A 464 -14.91 -11.92 5.85
N GLU A 465 -13.66 -11.48 5.86
CA GLU A 465 -12.69 -11.91 4.86
C GLU A 465 -12.14 -13.30 5.14
N THR A 466 -12.01 -13.69 6.40
CA THR A 466 -11.61 -15.06 6.75
C THR A 466 -12.66 -16.07 6.29
N GLU A 467 -13.96 -15.78 6.49
CA GLU A 467 -15.04 -16.64 5.98
C GLU A 467 -15.07 -16.69 4.45
N ARG A 468 -14.90 -15.54 3.78
CA ARG A 468 -14.78 -15.47 2.33
C ARG A 468 -13.64 -16.34 1.80
N LEU A 469 -12.46 -16.29 2.43
CA LEU A 469 -11.32 -17.10 2.02
C LEU A 469 -11.56 -18.60 2.24
N LYS A 470 -12.24 -18.99 3.33
CA LYS A 470 -12.57 -20.40 3.59
C LYS A 470 -13.50 -21.02 2.55
N GLN A 471 -14.28 -20.20 1.85
CA GLN A 471 -15.10 -20.65 0.72
C GLN A 471 -14.26 -20.89 -0.55
N GLN A 472 -13.08 -20.28 -0.65
CA GLN A 472 -12.22 -20.31 -1.82
C GLN A 472 -11.09 -21.34 -1.71
N VAL A 473 -10.55 -21.53 -0.51
CA VAL A 473 -9.40 -22.41 -0.27
C VAL A 473 -9.66 -23.37 0.88
N ALA A 474 -9.10 -24.57 0.78
CA ALA A 474 -9.33 -25.65 1.74
C ALA A 474 -8.82 -25.32 3.15
N ARG A 475 -7.76 -24.51 3.26
CA ARG A 475 -7.12 -24.20 4.54
C ARG A 475 -6.72 -22.74 4.63
N VAL A 476 -7.45 -22.01 5.47
CA VAL A 476 -7.12 -20.63 5.86
C VAL A 476 -6.46 -20.65 7.23
N LEU A 477 -5.25 -20.14 7.30
CA LEU A 477 -4.49 -19.98 8.52
C LEU A 477 -4.97 -18.75 9.30
N ARG A 478 -4.66 -18.69 10.60
CA ARG A 478 -5.04 -17.57 11.47
C ARG A 478 -4.52 -16.22 10.94
N PRO A 479 -5.36 -15.17 10.87
CA PRO A 479 -4.92 -13.85 10.43
C PRO A 479 -3.72 -13.30 11.21
N VAL A 480 -2.84 -12.57 10.54
CA VAL A 480 -1.71 -11.85 11.16
C VAL A 480 -1.87 -10.36 10.89
N VAL A 481 -1.75 -9.54 11.94
CA VAL A 481 -1.84 -8.08 11.84
C VAL A 481 -0.49 -7.50 12.28
N PHE A 482 0.15 -6.73 11.41
CA PHE A 482 1.30 -5.89 11.73
C PHE A 482 0.80 -4.47 11.97
N LEU A 483 0.84 -4.01 13.21
CA LEU A 483 0.45 -2.66 13.58
C LEU A 483 1.70 -1.84 13.90
N LEU A 484 1.93 -0.78 13.13
CA LEU A 484 2.95 0.22 13.41
C LEU A 484 2.31 1.38 14.17
N ALA A 485 2.83 1.66 15.37
CA ALA A 485 2.48 2.83 16.17
C ALA A 485 3.67 3.80 16.19
N VAL A 486 3.40 5.06 15.82
CA VAL A 486 4.40 6.14 15.82
C VAL A 486 4.06 7.22 16.85
N GLY A 487 2.77 7.54 16.97
CA GLY A 487 2.24 8.41 18.02
C GLY A 487 1.57 7.63 19.14
N GLU A 488 1.51 8.21 20.35
CA GLU A 488 0.71 7.67 21.45
C GLU A 488 -0.79 7.86 21.21
N ALA A 489 -1.59 6.90 21.68
CA ALA A 489 -3.03 6.94 21.51
C ALA A 489 -3.69 8.03 22.38
N GLU A 490 -4.52 8.85 21.74
CA GLU A 490 -5.35 9.89 22.38
C GLU A 490 -6.65 9.31 22.97
N ASP A 491 -7.04 8.10 22.56
CA ASP A 491 -8.31 7.46 22.89
C ASP A 491 -8.17 6.34 23.93
N ALA A 492 -7.19 6.43 24.84
CA ALA A 492 -7.14 5.56 26.01
C ALA A 492 -8.22 5.94 27.05
N PRO A 493 -8.93 5.00 27.68
CA PRO A 493 -8.77 3.53 27.59
C PRO A 493 -9.57 2.86 26.46
N GLN A 494 -10.41 3.60 25.72
CA GLN A 494 -11.38 3.07 24.75
C GLN A 494 -10.78 2.10 23.73
N TRP A 495 -9.59 2.38 23.17
CA TRP A 495 -8.96 1.46 22.22
C TRP A 495 -8.63 0.09 22.83
N GLY A 496 -8.36 0.04 24.15
CA GLY A 496 -8.06 -1.19 24.86
C GLY A 496 -9.27 -2.14 24.90
N ASP A 497 -10.46 -1.58 25.06
CA ASP A 497 -11.72 -2.35 25.09
C ASP A 497 -12.02 -2.95 23.71
N VAL A 498 -11.90 -2.15 22.65
CA VAL A 498 -12.12 -2.61 21.27
C VAL A 498 -11.08 -3.64 20.85
N ARG A 499 -9.80 -3.46 21.25
CA ARG A 499 -8.78 -4.48 21.03
C ARG A 499 -9.11 -5.77 21.77
N ALA A 500 -9.58 -5.70 23.01
CA ALA A 500 -9.97 -6.88 23.76
C ALA A 500 -11.13 -7.63 23.10
N GLU A 501 -12.09 -6.91 22.51
CA GLU A 501 -13.15 -7.50 21.69
C GLU A 501 -12.60 -8.24 20.46
N LEU A 502 -11.66 -7.64 19.71
CA LEU A 502 -10.98 -8.29 18.59
C LEU A 502 -10.27 -9.59 19.01
N MET A 503 -9.64 -9.59 20.19
CA MET A 503 -8.92 -10.76 20.71
C MET A 503 -9.84 -11.86 21.24
N ARG A 504 -11.10 -11.56 21.59
CA ARG A 504 -12.12 -12.57 21.96
C ARG A 504 -12.79 -13.21 20.74
N HIS A 505 -12.65 -12.62 19.56
CA HIS A 505 -13.27 -13.14 18.36
C HIS A 505 -12.70 -14.52 17.95
N LYS A 506 -13.52 -15.40 17.37
CA LYS A 506 -13.10 -16.72 16.88
C LYS A 506 -11.89 -16.65 15.94
N TYR A 507 -11.88 -15.62 15.10
CA TYR A 507 -10.83 -15.31 14.13
C TYR A 507 -9.82 -14.28 14.65
N HIS A 508 -9.59 -14.21 15.97
CA HIS A 508 -8.62 -13.27 16.53
C HIS A 508 -7.28 -13.36 15.76
N PRO A 509 -6.66 -12.22 15.42
CA PRO A 509 -5.39 -12.24 14.72
C PRO A 509 -4.23 -12.51 15.68
N HIS A 510 -3.09 -12.93 15.14
CA HIS A 510 -1.79 -12.66 15.76
C HIS A 510 -1.44 -11.21 15.51
N LEU A 511 -1.57 -10.38 16.54
CA LEU A 511 -1.26 -8.96 16.48
C LEU A 511 0.21 -8.74 16.86
N VAL A 512 1.01 -8.40 15.87
CA VAL A 512 2.40 -7.94 15.96
C VAL A 512 2.38 -6.42 16.08
N ALA A 513 2.90 -5.87 17.17
CA ALA A 513 2.93 -4.44 17.40
C ALA A 513 4.37 -3.93 17.32
N CYS A 514 4.60 -2.89 16.51
CA CYS A 514 5.87 -2.20 16.40
C CYS A 514 5.68 -0.74 16.83
N GLY A 515 6.35 -0.32 17.90
CA GLY A 515 6.41 1.08 18.31
C GLY A 515 7.71 1.73 17.85
N ILE A 516 7.60 2.84 17.13
CA ILE A 516 8.75 3.69 16.77
C ILE A 516 8.51 5.12 17.27
N GLY A 517 9.56 5.93 17.37
CA GLY A 517 9.44 7.29 17.91
C GLY A 517 9.15 7.30 19.41
N GLU A 518 8.18 8.12 19.82
CA GLU A 518 7.89 8.41 21.24
C GLU A 518 6.90 7.43 21.88
N VAL A 519 6.55 6.32 21.22
CA VAL A 519 5.61 5.33 21.74
C VAL A 519 6.22 4.56 22.92
N ARG A 520 5.54 4.55 24.06
CA ARG A 520 6.00 3.82 25.24
C ARG A 520 5.92 2.31 25.02
N GLY A 521 6.94 1.59 25.53
CA GLY A 521 6.99 0.14 25.44
C GLY A 521 5.79 -0.57 26.04
N HIS A 522 5.20 -0.03 27.13
CA HIS A 522 3.99 -0.58 27.72
C HIS A 522 2.76 -0.47 26.79
N THR A 523 2.67 0.59 25.98
CA THR A 523 1.62 0.72 24.96
C THR A 523 1.78 -0.40 23.91
N VAL A 524 3.00 -0.64 23.43
CA VAL A 524 3.31 -1.71 22.47
C VAL A 524 3.04 -3.11 23.04
N GLU A 525 3.39 -3.35 24.30
CA GLU A 525 3.08 -4.61 24.99
C GLU A 525 1.58 -4.85 25.07
N ARG A 526 0.81 -3.82 25.41
CA ARG A 526 -0.65 -3.87 25.44
C ARG A 526 -1.26 -4.01 24.06
N LEU A 527 -0.60 -3.53 23.00
CA LEU A 527 -1.04 -3.71 21.62
C LEU A 527 -0.79 -5.15 21.16
N ALA A 528 0.40 -5.72 21.40
CA ALA A 528 0.76 -7.05 20.93
C ALA A 528 -0.18 -8.13 21.49
N SER A 529 -0.56 -9.12 20.68
CA SER A 529 -1.43 -10.23 21.13
C SER A 529 -0.73 -11.17 22.10
N ARG A 530 0.60 -11.23 22.05
CA ARG A 530 1.50 -11.90 22.99
C ARG A 530 2.69 -10.96 23.24
N PRO A 531 3.32 -10.96 24.43
CA PRO A 531 4.46 -10.08 24.71
C PRO A 531 5.60 -10.21 23.69
N GLU A 532 5.83 -11.43 23.20
CA GLU A 532 6.85 -11.78 22.20
C GLU A 532 6.65 -11.10 20.84
N LEU A 533 5.41 -10.67 20.54
CA LEU A 533 5.02 -10.03 19.30
C LEU A 533 5.08 -8.49 19.39
N GLY A 534 5.57 -7.95 20.50
CA GLY A 534 5.82 -6.53 20.70
C GLY A 534 7.28 -6.17 20.42
N VAL A 535 7.50 -5.18 19.57
CA VAL A 535 8.83 -4.68 19.18
C VAL A 535 8.86 -3.17 19.30
N VAL A 536 9.93 -2.62 19.88
CA VAL A 536 10.12 -1.17 20.03
C VAL A 536 11.45 -0.74 19.42
N ALA A 537 11.49 0.47 18.87
CA ALA A 537 12.74 1.12 18.52
C ALA A 537 13.58 1.42 19.76
N LEU A 538 14.90 1.42 19.59
CA LEU A 538 15.81 1.85 20.65
C LEU A 538 15.54 3.31 21.05
N PRO A 539 15.65 3.67 22.33
CA PRO A 539 15.50 5.05 22.77
C PRO A 539 16.44 6.00 22.02
N GLY A 540 15.90 7.09 21.48
CA GLY A 540 16.65 8.08 20.71
C GLY A 540 17.04 7.64 19.29
N ALA A 541 16.52 6.53 18.79
CA ALA A 541 16.68 6.15 17.39
C ALA A 541 15.99 7.16 16.46
N ASP A 542 16.60 7.41 15.30
CA ASP A 542 16.00 8.23 14.26
C ASP A 542 14.69 7.60 13.74
N LEU A 543 13.66 8.42 13.56
CA LEU A 543 12.32 7.95 13.20
C LEU A 543 12.29 7.32 11.81
N ALA A 544 12.93 7.95 10.82
CA ALA A 544 13.00 7.44 9.45
C ALA A 544 13.80 6.13 9.41
N GLN A 545 14.94 6.06 10.09
CA GLN A 545 15.69 4.80 10.22
C GLN A 545 14.85 3.71 10.89
N SER A 546 14.11 4.02 11.95
CA SER A 546 13.25 3.05 12.63
C SER A 546 12.15 2.52 11.70
N ALA A 547 11.58 3.36 10.83
CA ALA A 547 10.63 2.94 9.81
C ALA A 547 11.27 2.02 8.74
N VAL A 548 12.54 2.27 8.35
CA VAL A 548 13.30 1.35 7.49
C VAL A 548 13.50 0.00 8.18
N GLN A 549 13.80 -0.02 9.48
CA GLN A 549 13.96 -1.26 10.23
C GLN A 549 12.64 -2.01 10.39
N PHE A 550 11.53 -1.29 10.57
CA PHE A 550 10.19 -1.89 10.51
C PHE A 550 9.92 -2.54 9.16
N SER A 551 10.32 -1.91 8.05
CA SER A 551 10.22 -2.49 6.71
C SER A 551 10.95 -3.83 6.60
N VAL A 552 12.17 -3.90 7.13
CA VAL A 552 12.97 -5.15 7.14
C VAL A 552 12.28 -6.23 7.99
N LEU A 553 11.79 -5.88 9.18
CA LEU A 553 11.04 -6.79 10.04
C LEU A 553 9.81 -7.35 9.32
N LEU A 554 9.00 -6.48 8.71
CA LEU A 554 7.79 -6.82 7.99
C LEU A 554 8.09 -7.78 6.82
N GLN A 555 9.06 -7.43 5.98
CA GLN A 555 9.46 -8.23 4.82
C GLN A 555 9.95 -9.63 5.23
N ASN A 556 10.86 -9.72 6.21
CA ASN A 556 11.40 -10.99 6.68
C ASN A 556 10.31 -11.87 7.28
N THR A 557 9.44 -11.28 8.10
CA THR A 557 8.36 -12.01 8.78
C THR A 557 7.34 -12.52 7.76
N VAL A 558 6.91 -11.71 6.80
CA VAL A 558 5.93 -12.10 5.77
C VAL A 558 6.50 -13.20 4.86
N LEU A 559 7.77 -13.10 4.44
CA LEU A 559 8.42 -14.16 3.66
C LEU A 559 8.48 -15.48 4.42
N HIS A 560 8.91 -15.44 5.68
CA HIS A 560 8.99 -16.64 6.51
C HIS A 560 7.61 -17.25 6.73
N LEU A 561 6.63 -16.42 7.07
CA LEU A 561 5.24 -16.83 7.27
C LEU A 561 4.64 -17.48 6.02
N GLY A 562 4.82 -16.88 4.84
CA GLY A 562 4.29 -17.45 3.60
C GLY A 562 4.99 -18.75 3.20
N ARG A 563 6.31 -18.89 3.41
CA ARG A 563 7.02 -20.17 3.22
C ARG A 563 6.56 -21.25 4.21
N SER A 564 6.31 -20.87 5.46
CA SER A 564 5.74 -21.78 6.46
C SER A 564 4.34 -22.23 6.04
N ALA A 565 3.50 -21.31 5.57
CA ALA A 565 2.16 -21.60 5.06
C ALA A 565 2.18 -22.57 3.86
N LEU A 566 3.14 -22.41 2.95
CA LEU A 566 3.35 -23.35 1.83
C LEU A 566 3.68 -24.76 2.32
N ALA A 567 4.48 -24.89 3.38
CA ALA A 567 4.79 -26.15 4.05
C ALA A 567 3.64 -26.68 4.94
N GLY A 568 2.50 -26.00 4.97
CA GLY A 568 1.37 -26.33 5.83
C GLY A 568 1.58 -25.97 7.31
N GLY A 569 2.61 -25.19 7.63
CA GLY A 569 2.86 -24.64 8.95
C GLY A 569 2.15 -23.32 9.20
N MET A 570 2.28 -22.84 10.44
CA MET A 570 1.98 -21.47 10.85
C MET A 570 3.09 -21.02 11.81
N GLU A 571 4.26 -20.74 11.25
CA GLU A 571 5.40 -20.25 12.02
C GLU A 571 5.50 -18.73 11.87
N LEU A 572 5.20 -18.01 12.95
CA LEU A 572 5.33 -16.56 13.03
C LEU A 572 6.61 -16.23 13.81
N ARG A 573 7.68 -15.92 13.09
CA ARG A 573 9.00 -15.63 13.66
C ARG A 573 9.39 -14.19 13.40
N LEU A 574 9.71 -13.45 14.47
CA LEU A 574 10.18 -12.07 14.42
C LEU A 574 11.70 -12.05 14.55
N ASP A 575 12.40 -11.91 13.42
CA ASP A 575 13.83 -11.63 13.43
C ASP A 575 14.03 -10.11 13.49
N CYS A 576 14.17 -9.58 14.72
CA CYS A 576 14.34 -8.15 14.95
C CYS A 576 15.63 -7.63 14.31
N PRO A 577 15.55 -6.68 13.36
CA PRO A 577 16.72 -6.08 12.75
C PRO A 577 17.38 -5.05 13.68
N GLN A 578 18.51 -4.50 13.25
CA GLN A 578 19.28 -3.55 14.07
C GLN A 578 18.42 -2.32 14.42
N GLY A 579 18.45 -1.88 15.69
CA GLY A 579 17.70 -0.72 16.14
C GLY A 579 16.28 -1.01 16.62
N LEU A 580 15.76 -2.22 16.43
CA LEU A 580 14.52 -2.70 17.01
C LEU A 580 14.80 -3.78 18.06
N THR A 581 14.14 -3.71 19.20
CA THR A 581 14.25 -4.71 20.26
C THR A 581 12.87 -5.21 20.70
N PRO A 582 12.72 -6.51 21.04
CA PRO A 582 11.50 -7.01 21.64
C PRO A 582 11.18 -6.26 22.94
N VAL A 583 9.89 -6.01 23.19
CA VAL A 583 9.46 -5.46 24.48
C VAL A 583 9.76 -6.51 25.55
N LYS A 584 10.71 -6.21 26.44
CA LYS A 584 11.02 -7.09 27.57
C LYS A 584 9.85 -6.98 28.55
N ASN A 585 9.34 -8.13 29.02
CA ASN A 585 8.40 -8.19 30.14
C ASN A 585 8.97 -7.35 31.29
N VAL A 586 8.38 -6.19 31.54
CA VAL A 586 8.57 -5.48 32.81
C VAL A 586 7.64 -6.20 33.77
N GLN A 587 8.19 -7.20 34.46
CA GLN A 587 7.53 -7.75 35.66
C GLN A 587 7.55 -6.72 36.79
#